data_AF-A0A531JJJ2-F1
#
_entry.id   AF-A0A531JJJ2-F1
#
_cell.length_a   1.000
_cell.length_b   1.000
_cell.length_c   1.000
_cell.angle_alpha   90.00
_cell.angle_beta   90.00
_cell.angle_gamma   90.00
#
_symmetry.space_group_name_H-M   'P 1'
#
loop_
_entity.id
_entity.type
_entity.pdbx_description
1 polymer ?
#
loop_
_entity_poly.entity_id
_entity_poly.type
_entity_poly.pdbx_seq_one_letter_code
_entity_poly.pdbx_strand_id
1 'polypeptide(L)'
;FLGSVETKEIGLYQVGNGDLTALAHVGPINAPEFADVISTKDRLNAPVEATGGSVRRLAASSALGGITGGVTLPSIVPVRSSGVASGADWIGLRTTDDSVLKAVSRVPLFGGFLGLGLLLLAMGSMWYREGR
;
A
#
# COMPACT_ATOMS: atom_id res chain seq x y z
N PHE A 1 -15.75 0.58 -40.81
CA PHE A 1 -14.84 1.70 -40.51
C PHE A 1 -13.47 1.14 -40.15
N LEU A 2 -12.40 1.73 -40.66
CA LEU A 2 -11.03 1.45 -40.25
C LEU A 2 -10.53 2.67 -39.46
N GLY A 3 -9.88 2.44 -38.33
CA GLY A 3 -9.32 3.48 -37.49
C GLY A 3 -8.01 2.99 -36.87
N SER A 4 -7.04 3.89 -36.75
CA SER A 4 -5.74 3.61 -36.13
C SER A 4 -5.43 4.69 -35.09
N VAL A 5 -4.84 4.29 -33.97
CA VAL A 5 -4.33 5.19 -32.94
C VAL A 5 -2.91 4.78 -32.61
N GLU A 6 -2.01 5.76 -32.56
CA GLU A 6 -0.62 5.54 -32.15
C GLU A 6 -0.50 5.82 -30.64
N THR A 7 0.17 4.93 -29.91
CA THR A 7 0.44 5.08 -28.48
C THR A 7 1.91 4.80 -28.20
N LYS A 8 2.47 5.51 -27.23
CA LYS A 8 3.87 5.34 -26.78
C LYS A 8 3.99 4.46 -25.54
N GLU A 9 2.87 4.11 -24.92
CA GLU A 9 2.84 3.33 -23.68
C GLU A 9 2.60 1.84 -23.98
N ILE A 10 3.27 0.99 -23.20
CA ILE A 10 3.14 -0.46 -23.26
C ILE A 10 1.99 -0.88 -22.34
N GLY A 11 1.07 -1.71 -22.84
CA GLY A 11 -0.03 -2.21 -22.04
C GLY A 11 -1.17 -2.86 -22.82
N LEU A 12 -2.23 -3.19 -22.09
CA LEU A 12 -3.50 -3.68 -22.63
C LEU A 12 -4.44 -2.50 -22.88
N TYR A 13 -4.88 -2.37 -24.12
CA TYR A 13 -5.84 -1.36 -24.55
C TYR A 13 -7.18 -2.01 -24.86
N GLN A 14 -8.26 -1.43 -24.35
CA GLN A 14 -9.61 -1.81 -24.74
C GLN A 14 -10.12 -0.84 -25.80
N VAL A 15 -10.51 -1.38 -26.95
CA VAL A 15 -11.11 -0.62 -28.05
C VAL A 15 -12.60 -0.95 -28.12
N GLY A 16 -13.44 0.09 -28.05
CA GLY A 16 -14.89 -0.02 -28.18
C GLY A 16 -15.39 0.52 -29.51
N ASN A 17 -16.34 -0.17 -30.14
CA ASN A 17 -17.09 0.31 -31.30
C ASN A 17 -18.56 -0.08 -31.16
N GLY A 18 -19.37 0.83 -30.62
CA GLY A 18 -20.75 0.54 -30.23
C GLY A 18 -20.78 -0.57 -29.18
N ASP A 19 -21.50 -1.65 -29.49
CA ASP A 19 -21.65 -2.82 -28.62
C ASP A 19 -20.46 -3.80 -28.68
N LEU A 20 -19.49 -3.55 -29.57
CA LEU A 20 -18.31 -4.39 -29.74
C LEU A 20 -17.15 -3.87 -28.90
N THR A 21 -16.49 -4.79 -28.19
CA THR A 21 -15.25 -4.50 -27.45
C THR A 21 -14.16 -5.49 -27.85
N ALA A 22 -12.93 -5.01 -27.98
CA ALA A 22 -11.76 -5.83 -28.26
C ALA A 22 -10.58 -5.40 -27.38
N LEU A 23 -9.77 -6.36 -26.96
CA LEU A 23 -8.52 -6.11 -26.23
C LEU A 23 -7.35 -6.21 -27.21
N ALA A 24 -6.51 -5.16 -27.24
CA ALA A 24 -5.28 -5.11 -28.01
C ALA A 24 -4.09 -4.99 -27.05
N HIS A 25 -3.15 -5.92 -27.14
CA HIS A 25 -1.88 -5.85 -26.43
C HIS A 25 -0.87 -5.04 -27.25
N VAL A 26 -0.34 -3.98 -26.68
CA VAL A 26 0.70 -3.15 -27.28
C VAL A 26 1.96 -3.25 -26.43
N GLY A 27 2.99 -3.90 -26.96
CA GLY A 27 4.25 -4.13 -26.26
C GLY A 27 4.98 -5.37 -26.74
N PRO A 28 6.24 -5.56 -26.34
CA PRO A 28 6.98 -6.79 -26.61
C PRO A 28 6.25 -8.00 -26.01
N ILE A 29 5.95 -9.01 -26.81
CA ILE A 29 5.36 -10.29 -26.35
C ILE A 29 6.29 -11.00 -25.35
N ASN A 30 7.58 -10.71 -25.42
CA ASN A 30 8.66 -11.25 -24.61
C ASN A 30 9.21 -10.23 -23.60
N ALA A 31 8.33 -9.50 -22.90
CA ALA A 31 8.79 -8.62 -21.83
C ALA A 31 9.53 -9.45 -20.77
N PRO A 32 10.73 -9.03 -20.33
CA PRO A 32 11.56 -9.81 -19.40
C PRO A 32 10.84 -10.10 -18.08
N GLU A 33 9.87 -9.27 -17.68
CA GLU A 33 9.04 -9.43 -16.48
C GLU A 33 8.14 -10.67 -16.53
N PHE A 34 7.81 -11.17 -17.72
CA PHE A 34 6.98 -12.38 -17.91
C PHE A 34 7.80 -13.63 -18.22
N ALA A 35 9.14 -13.53 -18.28
CA ALA A 35 10.00 -14.65 -18.63
C ALA A 35 10.17 -15.66 -17.48
N ASP A 36 10.00 -15.25 -16.23
CA ASP A 36 10.25 -16.09 -15.05
C ASP A 36 9.19 -15.84 -13.96
N VAL A 37 7.97 -16.35 -14.19
CA VAL A 37 6.81 -16.21 -13.27
C VAL A 37 6.83 -17.28 -12.16
N ILE A 38 7.92 -18.05 -12.03
CA ILE A 38 8.02 -19.13 -11.07
C ILE A 38 8.43 -18.56 -9.70
N SER A 39 7.60 -18.82 -8.68
CA SER A 39 7.95 -18.50 -7.30
C SER A 39 9.13 -19.36 -6.82
N THR A 40 10.34 -18.80 -6.86
CA THR A 40 11.56 -19.41 -6.31
C THR A 40 12.11 -18.63 -5.12
N LYS A 41 12.73 -19.35 -4.18
CA LYS A 41 13.49 -18.75 -3.07
C LYS A 41 14.94 -18.50 -3.46
N ASP A 42 15.45 -19.18 -4.48
CA ASP A 42 16.89 -19.29 -4.73
C ASP A 42 17.52 -17.93 -5.09
N ARG A 43 16.75 -17.09 -5.80
CA ARG A 43 17.15 -15.72 -6.15
C ARG A 43 17.36 -14.83 -4.93
N LEU A 44 16.74 -15.17 -3.79
CA LEU A 44 16.80 -14.39 -2.55
C LEU A 44 17.84 -14.91 -1.57
N ASN A 45 18.54 -16.02 -1.86
CA ASN A 45 19.52 -16.59 -0.93
C ASN A 45 20.68 -15.62 -0.64
N ALA A 46 21.28 -15.02 -1.67
CA ALA A 46 22.39 -14.08 -1.52
C ALA A 46 22.05 -12.87 -0.61
N PRO A 47 20.95 -12.12 -0.84
CA PRO A 47 20.59 -11.03 0.07
C PRO A 47 20.17 -11.52 1.46
N VAL A 48 19.56 -12.71 1.59
CA VAL A 48 19.21 -13.29 2.89
C VAL A 48 20.46 -13.60 3.72
N GLU A 49 21.49 -14.20 3.11
CA GLU A 49 22.78 -14.48 3.75
C GLU A 49 23.50 -13.20 4.14
N ALA A 50 23.52 -12.19 3.27
CA ALA A 50 24.17 -10.91 3.53
C ALA A 50 23.52 -10.11 4.68
N THR A 51 22.19 -10.26 4.87
CA THR A 51 21.42 -9.49 5.86
C THR A 51 21.13 -10.26 7.16
N GLY A 52 21.37 -11.57 7.17
CA GLY A 52 20.96 -12.48 8.24
C GLY A 52 19.44 -12.61 8.37
N GLY A 53 18.71 -12.46 7.25
CA GLY A 53 17.24 -12.49 7.19
C GLY A 53 16.65 -13.89 7.07
N SER A 54 15.47 -14.04 6.46
CA SER A 54 14.95 -15.35 6.04
C SER A 54 14.08 -15.26 4.79
N VAL A 55 14.13 -16.29 3.96
CA VAL A 55 13.20 -16.52 2.85
C VAL A 55 12.41 -17.81 3.11
N ARG A 56 11.08 -17.72 3.10
CA ARG A 56 10.20 -18.87 3.30
C ARG A 56 8.99 -18.80 2.39
N ARG A 57 8.39 -19.95 2.13
CA ARG A 57 7.23 -20.08 1.26
C ARG A 57 6.02 -20.16 2.19
N LEU A 58 5.07 -19.25 2.00
CA LEU A 58 3.93 -19.08 2.91
C LEU A 58 2.73 -19.95 2.51
N ALA A 59 2.64 -20.33 1.23
CA ALA A 59 1.63 -21.22 0.69
C ALA A 59 2.30 -22.46 0.08
N ALA A 60 1.81 -23.66 0.43
CA ALA A 60 2.31 -24.89 -0.17
C ALA A 60 2.03 -24.91 -1.69
N SER A 61 2.97 -25.43 -2.49
CA SER A 61 2.91 -25.45 -3.97
C SER A 61 1.71 -26.21 -4.56
N SER A 62 0.86 -26.83 -3.76
CA SER A 62 -0.37 -27.50 -4.20
C SER A 62 -1.51 -26.53 -4.62
N ALA A 63 -1.34 -25.21 -4.49
CA ALA A 63 -2.41 -24.24 -4.71
C ALA A 63 -2.51 -23.69 -6.16
N LEU A 64 -2.14 -24.48 -7.18
CA LEU A 64 -2.45 -24.17 -8.59
C LEU A 64 -3.80 -24.74 -9.06
N GLY A 65 -4.74 -24.96 -8.14
CA GLY A 65 -6.09 -25.46 -8.43
C GLY A 65 -7.13 -25.10 -7.37
N GLY A 66 -6.97 -23.93 -6.73
CA GLY A 66 -7.73 -23.52 -5.55
C GLY A 66 -6.84 -23.56 -4.31
N ILE A 67 -6.92 -22.52 -3.49
CA ILE A 67 -6.21 -22.41 -2.21
C ILE A 67 -6.90 -23.38 -1.23
N THR A 68 -6.58 -24.66 -1.34
CA THR A 68 -7.13 -25.71 -0.44
C THR A 68 -6.22 -25.97 0.75
N GLY A 69 -4.97 -25.47 0.72
CA GLY A 69 -4.03 -25.47 1.84
C GLY A 69 -3.87 -24.09 2.44
N GLY A 70 -3.94 -23.98 3.77
CA GLY A 70 -3.83 -22.72 4.50
C GLY A 70 -2.49 -22.02 4.28
N VAL A 71 -2.51 -20.69 4.32
CA VAL A 71 -1.29 -19.86 4.35
C VAL A 71 -0.73 -19.88 5.78
N THR A 72 0.49 -20.36 5.95
CA THR A 72 1.18 -20.31 7.25
C THR A 72 1.99 -19.01 7.32
N LEU A 73 1.51 -18.07 8.13
CA LEU A 73 2.17 -16.80 8.36
C LEU A 73 3.04 -16.89 9.62
N PRO A 74 4.36 -16.64 9.53
CA PRO A 74 5.21 -16.56 10.72
C PRO A 74 4.89 -15.28 11.52
N SER A 75 5.24 -15.29 12.81
CA SER A 75 5.16 -14.07 13.61
C SER A 75 6.15 -13.03 13.12
N ILE A 76 5.74 -11.76 13.10
CA ILE A 76 6.58 -10.64 12.68
C ILE A 76 6.93 -9.83 13.92
N VAL A 77 8.23 -9.74 14.24
CA VAL A 77 8.71 -9.15 15.50
C VAL A 77 9.71 -8.04 15.20
N PRO A 78 9.60 -6.84 15.80
CA PRO A 78 10.64 -5.82 15.69
C PRO A 78 11.92 -6.27 16.41
N VAL A 79 13.08 -6.11 15.76
CA VAL A 79 14.39 -6.46 16.33
C VAL A 79 15.38 -5.31 16.19
N ARG A 80 16.33 -5.24 17.13
CA ARG A 80 17.47 -4.33 17.08
C ARG A 80 18.35 -4.60 15.84
N SER A 81 18.99 -3.55 15.33
CA SER A 81 19.84 -3.61 14.12
C SER A 81 21.00 -4.61 14.20
N SER A 82 21.47 -4.98 15.40
CA SER A 82 22.52 -5.97 15.64
C SER A 82 22.03 -7.38 16.02
N GLY A 83 20.71 -7.58 16.11
CA GLY A 83 20.11 -8.84 16.55
C GLY A 83 19.94 -9.87 15.42
N VAL A 84 19.64 -11.11 15.81
CA VAL A 84 19.14 -12.14 14.87
C VAL A 84 17.81 -11.67 14.30
N ALA A 85 17.62 -11.76 12.99
CA ALA A 85 16.44 -11.25 12.28
C ALA A 85 15.52 -12.36 11.76
N SER A 86 15.68 -13.60 12.22
CA SER A 86 14.79 -14.71 11.88
C SER A 86 14.93 -15.90 12.83
N GLY A 87 13.88 -16.71 12.93
CA GLY A 87 13.87 -18.00 13.62
C GLY A 87 12.88 -18.98 12.98
N ALA A 88 12.63 -20.11 13.65
CA ALA A 88 11.75 -21.17 13.13
C ALA A 88 10.36 -20.63 12.76
N ASP A 89 9.65 -20.03 13.72
CA ASP A 89 8.26 -19.54 13.52
C ASP A 89 8.11 -18.01 13.50
N TRP A 90 9.22 -17.27 13.35
CA TRP A 90 9.18 -15.81 13.33
C TRP A 90 10.20 -15.17 12.38
N ILE A 91 9.91 -13.96 11.95
CA ILE A 91 10.78 -13.09 11.15
C ILE A 91 10.94 -11.76 11.87
N GLY A 92 12.19 -11.30 11.96
CA GLY A 92 12.55 -10.03 12.54
C GLY A 92 12.51 -8.90 11.53
N LEU A 93 11.90 -7.78 11.88
CA LEU A 93 12.05 -6.51 11.15
C LEU A 93 13.04 -5.63 11.89
N ARG A 94 14.17 -5.32 11.26
CA ARG A 94 15.12 -4.35 11.79
C ARG A 94 14.46 -2.97 11.72
N THR A 95 14.21 -2.37 12.87
CA THR A 95 13.75 -0.99 12.93
C THR A 95 14.92 -0.09 12.55
N THR A 96 14.89 0.45 11.34
CA THR A 96 15.61 1.68 11.03
C THR A 96 14.80 2.76 11.75
N ASP A 97 15.39 3.48 12.71
CA ASP A 97 14.72 4.57 13.45
C ASP A 97 14.28 5.75 12.54
N ASP A 98 14.24 5.53 11.23
CA ASP A 98 13.78 6.42 10.18
C ASP A 98 12.24 6.36 10.05
N SER A 99 11.56 6.49 11.18
CA SER A 99 10.13 6.79 11.18
C SER A 99 9.97 8.30 11.14
N VAL A 100 9.44 8.84 10.04
CA VAL A 100 8.99 10.24 10.02
C VAL A 100 7.73 10.33 10.86
N LEU A 101 7.87 10.81 12.08
CA LEU A 101 6.75 11.08 12.98
C LEU A 101 5.96 12.28 12.41
N LYS A 102 4.93 11.99 11.61
CA LYS A 102 3.99 13.00 11.11
C LYS A 102 3.13 13.46 12.29
N ALA A 103 3.59 14.47 13.01
CA ALA A 103 2.81 15.12 14.05
C ALA A 103 1.55 15.74 13.43
N VAL A 104 0.39 15.13 13.67
CA VAL A 104 -0.90 15.74 13.33
C VAL A 104 -1.22 16.75 14.43
N SER A 105 -0.88 18.01 14.20
CA SER A 105 -1.30 19.10 15.09
C SER A 105 -2.78 19.42 14.84
N ARG A 106 -3.62 19.23 15.85
CA ARG A 106 -5.03 19.65 15.83
C ARG A 106 -5.17 20.89 16.69
N VAL A 107 -5.40 22.03 16.06
CA VAL A 107 -5.74 23.27 16.76
C VAL A 107 -7.27 23.34 16.88
N PRO A 108 -7.85 23.29 18.09
CA PRO A 108 -9.30 23.32 18.26
C PRO A 108 -9.86 24.70 17.88
N LEU A 109 -10.66 24.77 16.80
CA LEU A 109 -11.22 26.02 16.26
C LEU A 109 -12.14 26.76 17.24
N PHE A 110 -12.77 26.04 18.16
CA PHE A 110 -13.65 26.60 19.21
C PHE A 110 -13.08 26.45 20.62
N GLY A 111 -11.87 25.88 20.77
CA GLY A 111 -11.25 25.61 22.06
C GLY A 111 -10.48 26.81 22.57
N GLY A 112 -11.16 27.90 22.93
CA GLY A 112 -10.51 29.09 23.50
C GLY A 112 -11.36 30.35 23.42
N PHE A 113 -10.70 31.52 23.36
CA PHE A 113 -11.32 32.84 23.35
C PHE A 113 -12.26 33.09 22.17
N LEU A 114 -12.02 32.47 21.01
CA LEU A 114 -12.89 32.66 19.84
C LEU A 114 -14.29 32.06 20.07
N GLY A 115 -14.38 30.90 20.72
CA GLY A 115 -15.65 30.32 21.13
C GLY A 115 -16.40 31.20 22.15
N LEU A 116 -15.68 31.71 23.15
CA LEU A 116 -16.24 32.66 24.13
C LEU A 116 -16.71 33.96 23.46
N GLY A 117 -15.91 34.50 22.53
CA GLY A 117 -16.24 35.71 21.78
C GLY A 117 -17.51 35.54 20.95
N LEU A 118 -17.66 34.41 20.25
CA LEU A 118 -18.88 34.07 19.51
C LEU A 118 -20.10 33.96 20.43
N LEU A 119 -19.94 33.34 21.60
CA LEU A 119 -21.00 33.21 22.59
C LEU A 119 -21.45 34.59 23.10
N LEU A 120 -20.51 35.45 23.49
CA LEU A 120 -20.80 36.81 23.95
C LEU A 120 -21.44 37.66 22.86
N LEU A 121 -20.99 37.53 21.61
CA LEU A 121 -21.56 38.25 20.47
C LEU A 121 -23.01 37.80 20.22
N ALA A 122 -23.28 36.48 20.23
CA ALA A 122 -24.63 35.96 20.10
C ALA A 122 -25.54 36.49 21.22
N MET A 123 -25.10 36.40 22.47
CA MET A 123 -25.87 36.86 23.63
C MET A 123 -26.12 38.37 23.60
N GLY A 124 -25.10 39.16 23.26
CA GLY A 124 -25.20 40.61 23.12
C GLY A 124 -26.10 41.04 21.97
N SER A 125 -26.06 40.32 20.83
CA SER A 125 -26.93 40.59 19.68
C SER A 125 -28.41 40.35 19.98
N MET A 126 -28.71 39.34 20.81
CA MET A 126 -30.07 39.04 21.25
C MET A 126 -30.63 40.17 22.12
N TRP A 127 -29.83 40.68 23.07
CA TRP A 127 -30.23 41.83 23.89
C TRP A 127 -30.39 43.10 23.05
N TYR A 128 -29.44 43.39 22.14
CA TYR A 128 -29.53 44.57 21.27
C TYR A 128 -30.78 44.58 20.39
N ARG A 129 -31.22 43.41 19.91
CA ARG A 129 -32.43 43.28 19.12
C ARG A 129 -33.69 43.54 19.94
N GLU A 130 -33.73 43.05 21.18
CA GLU A 130 -34.91 43.19 22.07
C GLU A 130 -34.99 44.56 22.75
N GLY A 131 -33.86 45.26 22.87
CA GLY A 131 -33.76 46.62 23.42
C GLY A 131 -33.99 47.74 22.40
N ARG A 132 -34.25 47.40 21.13
CA ARG A 132 -34.70 48.31 20.08
C ARG A 132 -36.21 48.22 19.91
#